data_AF-A0A812H6E0-F1
#
_entry.id   AF-A0A812H6E0-F1
#
_cell.length_a   1.000
_cell.length_b   1.000
_cell.length_c   1.000
_cell.angle_alpha   90.00
_cell.angle_beta   90.00
_cell.angle_gamma   90.00
#
_symmetry.space_group_name_H-M   'P 1'
#
loop_
_entity.id
_entity.type
_entity.pdbx_description
1 polymer ?
#
loop_
_entity_poly.entity_id
_entity_poly.type
_entity_poly.pdbx_seq_one_letter_code
_entity_poly.pdbx_strand_id
1 'polypeptide(L)'
;MSFILTHFVQLSLYRWAFLNFDIMWIVVIGGYMVLECRLVMKTPLYLQRPVALMLYSLSVIISIYWTQAPQGLEWFLPLFYLKLLVSYVLREEPYRPEHE
;
A
#
# COMPACT_ATOMS: atom_id res chain seq x y z
N MET A 1 -0.96 -1.81 -14.22
CA MET A 1 -2.01 -0.77 -14.24
C MET A 1 -3.38 -1.31 -13.86
N SER A 2 -3.86 -2.42 -14.44
CA SER A 2 -5.15 -3.03 -14.07
C SER A 2 -5.28 -3.31 -12.56
N PHE A 3 -4.21 -3.75 -11.89
CA PHE A 3 -4.20 -4.01 -10.45
C PHE A 3 -4.41 -2.75 -9.60
N ILE A 4 -3.71 -1.65 -9.92
CA ILE A 4 -3.86 -0.35 -9.24
C ILE A 4 -5.30 0.15 -9.37
N LEU A 5 -5.91 -0.03 -10.55
CA LEU A 5 -7.31 0.30 -10.82
C LEU A 5 -8.27 -0.50 -9.91
N THR A 6 -8.07 -1.81 -9.75
CA THR A 6 -8.88 -2.63 -8.84
C THR A 6 -8.79 -2.15 -7.39
N HIS A 7 -7.61 -1.73 -6.96
CA HIS A 7 -7.38 -1.23 -5.60
C HIS A 7 -8.01 0.16 -5.39
N PHE A 8 -8.02 1.00 -6.43
CA PHE A 8 -8.79 2.25 -6.43
C PHE A 8 -10.29 2.03 -6.27
N VAL A 9 -10.86 0.96 -6.84
CA VAL A 9 -12.27 0.61 -6.64
C VAL A 9 -12.55 0.27 -5.18
N GLN A 10 -11.68 -0.52 -4.54
CA GLN A 10 -11.83 -0.88 -3.13
C GLN A 10 -11.75 0.34 -2.21
N LEU A 11 -10.80 1.26 -2.45
CA LEU A 11 -10.70 2.52 -1.72
C LEU A 11 -11.90 3.45 -1.97
N SER A 12 -12.43 3.48 -3.20
CA SER A 12 -13.61 4.27 -3.56
C SER A 12 -14.87 3.76 -2.87
N LEU A 13 -15.05 2.44 -2.79
CA LEU A 13 -16.16 1.81 -2.07
C LEU A 13 -16.06 2.08 -0.57
N TYR A 14 -14.86 1.98 0.01
CA TYR A 14 -14.63 2.28 1.42
C TYR A 14 -14.94 3.74 1.76
N ARG A 15 -14.45 4.67 0.93
CA ARG A 15 -14.75 6.10 1.07
C ARG A 15 -16.25 6.37 0.99
N TRP A 16 -16.92 5.74 0.02
CA TRP A 16 -18.37 5.90 -0.17
C TRP A 16 -19.16 5.42 1.05
N ALA A 17 -18.81 4.25 1.59
CA ALA A 17 -19.56 3.61 2.66
C ALA A 17 -19.34 4.27 4.04
N PHE A 18 -18.14 4.79 4.33
CA PHE A 18 -17.78 5.17 5.71
C PHE A 18 -17.22 6.57 5.89
N LEU A 19 -16.85 7.30 4.82
CA LEU A 19 -16.13 8.57 4.91
C LEU A 19 -16.85 9.72 4.19
N ASN A 20 -18.17 9.62 3.98
CA ASN A 20 -19.01 10.70 3.40
C ASN A 20 -18.42 11.33 2.12
N PHE A 21 -17.80 10.52 1.24
CA PHE A 21 -17.14 10.98 0.02
C PHE A 21 -15.92 11.91 0.20
N ASP A 22 -15.20 11.86 1.32
CA ASP A 22 -13.99 12.67 1.55
C ASP A 22 -12.96 12.53 0.41
N ILE A 23 -12.85 13.58 -0.40
CA ILE A 23 -11.96 13.63 -1.57
C ILE A 23 -10.49 13.75 -1.14
N MET A 24 -10.21 14.43 -0.03
CA MET A 24 -8.85 14.56 0.47
C MET A 24 -8.31 13.20 0.91
N TRP A 25 -9.15 12.38 1.54
CA TRP A 25 -8.77 11.03 1.97
C TRP A 25 -8.32 10.15 0.79
N ILE A 26 -9.07 10.14 -0.31
CA ILE A 26 -8.72 9.30 -1.47
C ILE A 26 -7.50 9.81 -2.23
N VAL A 27 -7.28 11.14 -2.24
CA VAL A 27 -6.07 11.71 -2.84
C VAL A 27 -4.84 11.34 -2.02
N VAL A 28 -4.92 11.44 -0.68
CA VAL A 28 -3.81 11.06 0.20
C VAL A 28 -3.54 9.57 0.13
N ILE A 29 -4.53 8.71 0.42
CA ILE A 29 -4.34 7.26 0.49
C ILE A 29 -4.11 6.66 -0.92
N GLY A 30 -4.95 7.01 -1.89
CA GLY A 30 -4.81 6.50 -3.25
C GLY A 30 -3.56 7.02 -3.96
N GLY A 31 -3.23 8.30 -3.78
CA GLY A 31 -2.01 8.89 -4.34
C GLY A 31 -0.75 8.27 -3.72
N TYR A 32 -0.75 8.08 -2.41
CA TYR A 32 0.35 7.46 -1.69
C TYR A 32 0.55 6.00 -2.13
N MET A 33 -0.52 5.19 -2.22
CA MET A 33 -0.46 3.82 -2.75
C MET A 33 0.22 3.71 -4.13
N VAL A 34 -0.12 4.61 -5.07
CA VAL A 34 0.49 4.63 -6.40
C VAL A 34 1.97 4.99 -6.33
N LEU A 35 2.31 5.96 -5.48
CA LEU A 35 3.67 6.44 -5.30
C LEU A 35 4.57 5.34 -4.73
N GLU A 36 4.13 4.67 -3.66
CA GLU A 36 4.89 3.58 -3.04
C GLU A 36 5.13 2.41 -4.00
N CYS A 37 4.07 1.93 -4.68
CA CYS A 37 4.20 0.86 -5.66
C CYS A 37 5.22 1.22 -6.76
N ARG A 38 5.17 2.47 -7.24
CA ARG A 38 6.10 2.95 -8.27
C ARG A 38 7.53 3.03 -7.75
N LEU A 39 7.73 3.43 -6.50
CA LEU A 39 9.06 3.46 -5.87
C LEU A 39 9.62 2.05 -5.73
N VAL A 40 8.87 1.11 -5.14
CA VAL A 40 9.35 -0.26 -4.94
C VAL A 40 9.66 -0.96 -6.27
N MET A 41 8.82 -0.78 -7.30
CA MET A 41 9.10 -1.34 -8.63
C MET A 41 10.33 -0.75 -9.32
N LYS A 42 10.73 0.49 -8.96
CA LYS A 42 11.95 1.13 -9.47
C LYS A 42 13.20 0.78 -8.65
N THR A 43 13.02 0.30 -7.42
CA THR A 43 14.11 -0.12 -6.55
C THR A 43 14.71 -1.43 -7.06
N PRO A 44 16.06 -1.57 -7.05
CA PRO A 44 16.70 -2.83 -7.41
C PRO A 44 16.31 -3.94 -6.41
N LEU A 45 16.23 -5.19 -6.89
CA LEU A 45 15.70 -6.34 -6.16
C LEU A 45 16.28 -6.51 -4.75
N TYR A 46 17.58 -6.30 -4.57
CA TYR A 46 18.26 -6.43 -3.27
C TYR A 46 17.80 -5.40 -2.22
N LEU A 47 17.27 -4.24 -2.64
CA LEU A 47 16.74 -3.20 -1.75
C LEU A 47 15.21 -3.18 -1.68
N GLN A 48 14.51 -3.96 -2.51
CA GLN A 48 13.06 -3.92 -2.55
C GLN A 48 12.43 -4.21 -1.19
N ARG A 49 12.94 -5.21 -0.45
CA ARG A 49 12.42 -5.57 0.89
C ARG A 49 12.58 -4.43 1.91
N PRO A 50 13.79 -3.87 2.14
CA PRO A 50 13.96 -2.71 3.02
C PRO A 50 13.11 -1.50 2.63
N VAL A 51 13.04 -1.19 1.33
CA VAL A 51 12.29 -0.03 0.84
C VAL A 51 10.78 -0.24 1.00
N ALA A 52 10.26 -1.42 0.67
CA ALA A 52 8.85 -1.74 0.88
C ALA A 52 8.46 -1.65 2.36
N LEU A 53 9.32 -2.12 3.26
CA LEU A 53 9.07 -2.05 4.70
C LEU A 53 9.11 -0.61 5.22
N MET A 54 10.05 0.21 4.75
CA MET A 54 10.12 1.64 5.08
C MET A 54 8.86 2.40 4.63
N LEU A 55 8.44 2.17 3.39
CA LEU A 55 7.23 2.79 2.82
C LEU A 55 5.98 2.33 3.58
N TYR A 56 5.86 1.03 3.87
CA TYR A 56 4.78 0.50 4.70
C TYR A 56 4.76 1.12 6.11
N SER A 57 5.90 1.24 6.79
CA SER A 57 5.94 1.91 8.09
C SER A 57 5.45 3.36 8.01
N LEU A 58 5.81 4.08 6.94
CA LEU A 58 5.33 5.44 6.71
C LEU A 58 3.82 5.46 6.41
N SER A 59 3.31 4.47 5.67
CA SER A 59 1.87 4.29 5.40
C SER A 59 1.07 4.12 6.70
N VAL A 60 1.61 3.37 7.65
CA VAL A 60 0.99 3.16 8.98
C VAL A 60 0.99 4.45 9.79
N ILE A 61 2.08 5.20 9.79
CA ILE A 61 2.14 6.51 10.48
C ILE A 61 1.12 7.48 9.88
N ILE A 62 1.05 7.59 8.56
CA ILE A 62 0.06 8.42 7.87
C ILE A 62 -1.37 7.95 8.23
N SER A 63 -1.58 6.63 8.26
CA SER A 63 -2.87 6.03 8.59
C SER A 63 -3.36 6.39 10.00
N ILE A 64 -2.45 6.41 10.98
CA ILE A 64 -2.78 6.63 12.40
C ILE A 64 -2.93 8.13 12.71
N TYR A 65 -2.05 8.97 12.16
CA TYR A 65 -1.95 10.38 12.58
C TYR A 65 -2.63 11.36 11.63
N TRP A 66 -2.70 11.04 10.33
CA TRP A 66 -3.14 12.00 9.31
C TRP A 66 -4.53 11.69 8.75
N THR A 67 -4.91 10.42 8.71
CA THR A 67 -6.21 10.02 8.14
C THR A 67 -7.22 9.64 9.20
N GLN A 68 -8.47 10.05 8.96
CA GLN A 68 -9.59 9.55 9.71
C GLN A 68 -9.89 8.11 9.30
N ALA A 69 -9.94 7.23 10.28
CA ALA A 69 -10.43 5.88 10.12
C ALA A 69 -11.78 5.76 10.87
N PRO A 70 -12.81 5.17 10.25
CA PRO A 70 -14.05 4.82 10.93
C PRO A 70 -13.75 3.93 12.14
N GLN A 71 -14.43 4.21 13.24
CA GLN A 71 -14.27 3.46 14.49
C GLN A 71 -14.52 1.96 14.24
N GLY A 72 -13.55 1.12 14.63
CA GLY A 72 -13.59 -0.34 14.43
C GLY A 72 -13.06 -0.82 13.07
N LEU A 73 -12.70 0.07 12.14
CA LEU A 73 -12.08 -0.26 10.84
C LEU A 73 -10.67 0.31 10.67
N GLU A 74 -10.03 0.75 11.77
CA GLU A 74 -8.66 1.28 11.79
C GLU A 74 -7.63 0.30 11.23
N TRP A 75 -7.89 -1.00 11.35
CA TRP A 75 -7.05 -2.08 10.85
C TRP A 75 -7.08 -2.23 9.32
N PHE A 76 -8.08 -1.67 8.63
CA PHE A 76 -8.26 -1.86 7.20
C PHE A 76 -7.08 -1.29 6.39
N LEU A 77 -6.70 -0.04 6.69
CA LEU A 77 -5.61 0.66 6.01
C LEU A 77 -4.26 -0.04 6.20
N PRO A 78 -3.79 -0.34 7.43
CA PRO A 78 -2.56 -1.09 7.66
C PRO A 78 -2.55 -2.45 6.95
N LEU A 79 -3.60 -3.26 7.07
CA LEU A 79 -3.64 -4.57 6.41
C LEU A 79 -3.68 -4.47 4.89
N PHE A 80 -4.36 -3.46 4.36
CA PHE A 80 -4.41 -3.19 2.93
C PHE A 80 -3.01 -2.89 2.38
N TYR A 81 -2.27 -1.96 2.99
CA TYR A 81 -0.92 -1.63 2.56
C TYR A 81 0.07 -2.78 2.76
N LEU A 82 -0.07 -3.54 3.85
CA LEU A 82 0.75 -4.73 4.10
C LEU A 82 0.60 -5.74 2.96
N LYS A 83 -0.64 -6.08 2.59
CA LYS A 83 -0.92 -7.00 1.49
C LYS A 83 -0.34 -6.50 0.17
N LEU A 84 -0.46 -5.21 -0.09
CA LEU A 84 -0.06 -4.61 -1.36
C LEU A 84 1.47 -4.56 -1.50
N LEU A 85 2.16 -4.01 -0.50
CA LEU A 85 3.59 -3.78 -0.55
C LEU A 85 4.40 -5.05 -0.27
N VAL A 86 4.02 -5.82 0.75
CA VAL A 86 4.83 -6.95 1.21
C VAL A 86 4.48 -8.23 0.45
N SER A 87 3.20 -8.50 0.22
CA SER A 87 2.78 -9.79 -0.36
C SER A 87 2.69 -9.79 -1.88
N TYR A 88 2.64 -8.63 -2.55
CA TYR A 88 2.38 -8.57 -3.99
C TYR A 88 3.45 -7.85 -4.80
N VAL A 89 3.90 -6.67 -4.35
CA VAL A 89 4.87 -5.88 -5.13
C VAL A 89 6.29 -6.45 -5.05
N LEU A 90 6.63 -7.12 -3.94
CA LEU A 90 7.93 -7.79 -3.80
C LEU A 90 8.01 -9.01 -4.70
N ARG A 91 9.05 -9.05 -5.53
CA ARG A 91 9.35 -10.22 -6.34
C ARG A 91 10.13 -11.22 -5.48
N GLU A 92 9.54 -12.39 -5.23
CA GLU A 92 10.24 -13.49 -4.57
C GLU A 92 11.07 -14.24 -5.62
N GLU A 93 12.36 -13.94 -5.70
CA GLU A 93 13.29 -14.83 -6.40
C GLU A 93 13.64 -15.99 -5.45
N PRO A 94 13.57 -17.27 -5.91
CA PRO A 94 14.17 -18.36 -5.17
C PRO A 94 15.66 -18.04 -5.07
N TYR A 95 16.20 -18.00 -3.85
CA TYR A 95 17.65 -17.96 -3.63
C TYR A 95 18.22 -19.30 -4.12
N ARG A 96 18.36 -19.46 -5.44
CA ARG A 96 19.06 -20.60 -6.00
C ARG A 96 20.55 -20.32 -5.84
N PRO A 97 21.30 -21.14 -5.10
CA PRO A 97 22.76 -21.05 -5.17
C PRO A 97 23.19 -21.21 -6.62
N GLU A 98 24.19 -20.43 -7.07
CA GLU A 98 24.70 -20.42 -8.46
C GLU A 98 25.31 -21.77 -8.90
N HIS A 99 25.39 -22.74 -7.98
CA HIS A 99 25.91 -24.07 -8.19
C HIS A 99 24.87 -25.12 -7.80
N GLU A 100 24.04 -25.53 -8.76
CA GLU A 100 23.30 -26.80 -8.79
C GLU A 100 23.48 -27.45 -10.16
#